data_AF-A0A8T3RIT3-F1
#
_entry.id   AF-A0A8T3RIT3-F1
#
_cell.length_a   1.000
_cell.length_b   1.000
_cell.length_c   1.000
_cell.angle_alpha   90.00
_cell.angle_beta   90.00
_cell.angle_gamma   90.00
#
_symmetry.space_group_name_H-M   'P 1'
#
loop_
_entity.id
_entity.type
_entity.pdbx_description
1 polymer ?
#
loop_
_entity_poly.entity_id
_entity_poly.type
_entity_poly.pdbx_seq_one_letter_code
_entity_poly.pdbx_strand_id
1 'polypeptide(L)'
;MIPDMLAGLGWIAFSYMYISIGEHQIHKRLMHSRPLPARVYRAFPYVLDAFEAHAIRHHARWYKEFDYEPDEIGREENLPIPLKETALMLVAALPLWAPIFWVSIYGGGIFLATALAHNRLWSMFHRQMHIPRNVFYKDWAFFRFLAINHFLHHQDTRRNQNVVFPFADFLFRTRAKPTRADLRELLRLGYIPPRSGAIRARVEQWRKAIDLQRAQTA
;
A
#
# COMPACT_ATOMS: atom_id res chain seq x y z
N MET A 1 6.91 -8.56 -34.71
CA MET A 1 5.62 -8.67 -33.98
C MET A 1 5.73 -9.56 -32.74
N ILE A 2 5.97 -10.88 -32.87
CA ILE A 2 6.13 -11.77 -31.68
C ILE A 2 7.36 -11.39 -30.82
N PRO A 3 8.55 -11.13 -31.40
CA PRO A 3 9.73 -10.72 -30.61
C PRO A 3 9.51 -9.39 -29.87
N ASP A 4 8.83 -8.43 -30.51
CA ASP A 4 8.55 -7.11 -29.92
C ASP A 4 7.56 -7.20 -28.76
N MET A 5 6.54 -8.07 -28.89
CA MET A 5 5.59 -8.34 -27.81
C MET A 5 6.27 -9.01 -26.61
N LEU A 6 7.13 -10.01 -26.86
CA LEU A 6 7.91 -10.66 -25.80
C LEU A 6 8.87 -9.69 -25.11
N ALA A 7 9.52 -8.81 -25.87
CA ALA A 7 10.36 -7.76 -25.32
C ALA A 7 9.56 -6.79 -24.45
N GLY A 8 8.37 -6.36 -24.90
CA GLY A 8 7.47 -5.51 -24.13
C GLY A 8 7.04 -6.15 -22.80
N LEU A 9 6.63 -7.43 -22.83
CA LEU A 9 6.28 -8.18 -21.63
C LEU A 9 7.48 -8.34 -20.68
N GLY A 10 8.67 -8.58 -21.22
CA GLY A 10 9.91 -8.64 -20.45
C GLY A 10 10.20 -7.33 -19.73
N TRP A 11 10.05 -6.18 -20.41
CA TRP A 11 10.21 -4.87 -19.80
C TRP A 11 9.16 -4.56 -18.75
N ILE A 12 7.89 -4.95 -18.95
CA ILE A 12 6.83 -4.79 -17.95
C ILE A 12 7.18 -5.60 -16.70
N ALA A 13 7.56 -6.87 -16.86
CA ALA A 13 7.93 -7.74 -15.74
C ALA A 13 9.14 -7.19 -14.97
N PHE A 14 10.20 -6.79 -15.69
CA PHE A 14 11.38 -6.15 -15.10
C PHE A 14 11.01 -4.89 -14.32
N SER A 15 10.22 -3.99 -14.94
CA SER A 15 9.82 -2.73 -14.34
C SER A 15 9.03 -2.96 -13.06
N TYR A 16 8.06 -3.87 -13.11
CA TYR A 16 7.25 -4.21 -11.96
C TYR A 16 8.10 -4.80 -10.81
N MET A 17 9.00 -5.75 -11.09
CA MET A 17 9.89 -6.31 -10.07
C MET A 17 10.78 -5.24 -9.43
N TYR A 18 11.34 -4.34 -10.26
CA TYR A 18 12.16 -3.23 -9.80
C TYR A 18 11.38 -2.29 -8.88
N ILE A 19 10.20 -1.86 -9.31
CA ILE A 19 9.31 -0.97 -8.54
C ILE A 19 8.89 -1.64 -7.23
N SER A 20 8.53 -2.93 -7.27
CA SER A 20 8.14 -3.69 -6.07
C SER A 20 9.28 -3.76 -5.03
N ILE A 21 10.52 -3.99 -5.46
CA ILE A 21 11.69 -3.94 -4.57
C ILE A 21 11.86 -2.52 -4.02
N GLY A 22 11.77 -1.50 -4.86
CA GLY A 22 11.86 -0.10 -4.46
C GLY A 22 10.83 0.28 -3.40
N GLU A 23 9.55 0.01 -3.65
CA GLU A 23 8.45 0.21 -2.70
C GLU A 23 8.74 -0.48 -1.37
N HIS A 24 9.11 -1.77 -1.40
CA HIS A 24 9.40 -2.52 -0.18
C HIS A 24 10.54 -1.87 0.62
N GLN A 25 11.65 -1.48 -0.02
CA GLN A 25 12.78 -0.88 0.69
C GLN A 25 12.46 0.53 1.21
N ILE A 26 11.77 1.35 0.42
CA ILE A 26 11.35 2.70 0.83
C ILE A 26 10.39 2.60 2.02
N HIS A 27 9.37 1.76 1.92
CA HIS A 27 8.37 1.58 2.96
C HIS A 27 9.02 1.08 4.26
N LYS A 28 9.84 0.03 4.18
CA LYS A 28 10.51 -0.53 5.37
C LYS A 28 11.52 0.43 5.99
N ARG A 29 12.41 0.98 5.16
CA ARG A 29 13.59 1.70 5.66
C ARG A 29 13.28 3.17 5.86
N LEU A 30 12.68 3.84 4.88
CA LEU A 30 12.42 5.28 4.98
C LEU A 30 11.15 5.56 5.77
N MET A 31 10.06 4.85 5.49
CA MET A 31 8.77 5.14 6.12
C MET A 31 8.61 4.52 7.52
N HIS A 32 9.34 3.45 7.87
CA HIS A 32 9.23 2.77 9.19
C HIS A 32 10.49 2.77 10.07
N SER A 33 11.70 3.07 9.57
CA SER A 33 12.94 2.77 10.33
C SER A 33 13.96 3.92 10.49
N ARG A 34 13.69 5.14 9.99
CA ARG A 34 14.60 6.32 9.99
C ARG A 34 16.13 6.02 10.04
N PRO A 35 16.72 5.26 9.10
CA PRO A 35 18.08 4.73 9.25
C PRO A 35 19.19 5.74 8.89
N LEU A 36 18.84 6.92 8.37
CA LEU A 36 19.81 7.86 7.83
C LEU A 36 20.38 8.78 8.93
N PRO A 37 21.60 9.32 8.78
CA PRO A 37 22.14 10.30 9.73
C PRO A 37 21.29 11.58 9.77
N ALA A 38 21.20 12.23 10.93
CA ALA A 38 20.37 13.43 11.15
C ALA A 38 20.60 14.56 10.12
N ARG A 39 21.84 14.70 9.62
CA ARG A 39 22.18 15.68 8.57
C ARG A 39 21.41 15.48 7.27
N VAL A 40 21.08 14.23 6.92
CA VAL A 40 20.34 13.90 5.70
C VAL A 40 18.89 14.36 5.84
N TYR A 41 18.27 14.12 7.00
CA TYR A 41 16.90 14.60 7.26
C TYR A 41 16.81 16.14 7.29
N ARG A 42 17.86 16.82 7.75
CA ARG A 42 17.93 18.29 7.68
C ARG A 42 18.08 18.81 6.25
N ALA A 43 18.89 18.14 5.43
CA ALA A 43 19.09 18.52 4.03
C ALA A 43 17.88 18.16 3.15
N PHE A 44 17.18 17.07 3.48
CA PHE A 44 16.05 16.54 2.73
C PHE A 44 14.84 16.33 3.65
N PRO A 45 14.16 17.41 4.07
CA PRO A 45 13.04 17.34 5.01
C PRO A 45 11.88 16.47 4.50
N TYR A 46 11.73 16.33 3.18
CA TYR A 46 10.74 15.42 2.58
C TYR A 46 10.93 13.96 3.02
N VAL A 47 12.17 13.49 3.19
CA VAL A 47 12.45 12.11 3.64
C VAL A 47 12.02 11.93 5.09
N LEU A 48 12.14 12.98 5.91
CA LEU A 48 11.64 12.97 7.27
C LEU A 48 10.11 12.97 7.29
N ASP A 49 9.49 13.85 6.49
CA ASP A 49 8.03 13.93 6.42
C ASP A 49 7.41 12.60 5.94
N ALA A 50 8.04 11.89 4.99
CA ALA A 50 7.58 10.56 4.58
C ALA A 50 7.55 9.55 5.76
N PHE A 51 8.51 9.62 6.68
CA PHE A 51 8.47 8.81 7.91
C PHE A 51 7.36 9.28 8.85
N GLU A 52 7.27 10.57 9.12
CA GLU A 52 6.32 11.12 10.09
C GLU A 52 4.87 10.96 9.61
N ALA A 53 4.61 11.21 8.34
CA ALA A 53 3.32 10.97 7.68
C ALA A 53 2.91 9.51 7.80
N HIS A 54 3.85 8.58 7.65
CA HIS A 54 3.54 7.16 7.57
C HIS A 54 3.58 6.44 8.93
N ALA A 55 4.73 6.33 9.57
CA ALA A 55 4.84 5.60 10.83
C ALA A 55 4.08 6.30 11.97
N ILE A 56 4.11 7.63 12.03
CA ILE A 56 3.51 8.37 13.16
C ILE A 56 2.05 8.71 12.87
N ARG A 57 1.78 9.44 11.78
CA ARG A 57 0.43 9.93 11.50
C ARG A 57 -0.49 8.81 11.00
N HIS A 58 -0.12 8.11 9.93
CA HIS A 58 -0.94 7.04 9.37
C HIS A 58 -1.11 5.85 10.32
N HIS A 59 -0.03 5.21 10.76
CA HIS A 59 -0.10 4.00 11.60
C HIS A 59 -0.40 4.27 13.08
N ALA A 60 0.33 5.18 13.71
CA ALA A 60 0.26 5.35 15.16
C ALA A 60 -0.84 6.31 15.64
N ARG A 61 -1.33 7.20 14.77
CA ARG A 61 -2.31 8.24 15.13
C ARG A 61 -3.67 8.00 14.50
N TRP A 62 -3.75 8.00 13.17
CA TRP A 62 -5.00 8.03 12.43
C TRP A 62 -5.63 6.66 12.30
N TYR A 63 -4.95 5.74 11.62
CA TYR A 63 -5.48 4.40 11.36
C TYR A 63 -5.10 3.38 12.45
N LYS A 64 -5.26 3.78 13.73
CA LYS A 64 -5.20 2.83 14.86
C LYS A 64 -6.26 1.74 14.70
N GLU A 65 -7.43 2.12 14.21
CA GLU A 65 -8.42 1.20 13.64
C GLU A 65 -8.27 1.21 12.12
N PHE A 66 -8.09 0.04 11.52
CA PHE A 66 -7.68 -0.07 10.12
C PHE A 66 -8.62 0.63 9.13
N ASP A 67 -9.94 0.62 9.35
CA ASP A 67 -10.95 1.17 8.44
C ASP A 67 -11.67 2.41 8.99
N TYR A 68 -11.12 3.07 10.02
CA TYR A 68 -11.82 4.14 10.71
C TYR A 68 -10.89 5.21 11.27
N GLU A 69 -11.21 6.46 10.92
CA GLU A 69 -10.63 7.68 11.48
C GLU A 69 -11.75 8.75 11.52
N PRO A 70 -12.15 9.25 12.70
CA PRO A 70 -13.21 10.25 12.83
C PRO A 70 -12.82 11.64 12.30
N ASP A 71 -11.56 12.06 12.45
CA ASP A 71 -11.06 13.36 12.02
C ASP A 71 -11.03 13.46 10.49
N GLU A 72 -11.63 14.51 9.92
CA GLU A 72 -11.75 14.66 8.47
C GLU A 72 -10.39 14.84 7.77
N ILE A 73 -9.44 15.51 8.44
CA ILE A 73 -8.09 15.74 7.90
C ILE A 73 -7.30 14.43 7.99
N GLY A 74 -7.28 13.80 9.17
CA GLY A 74 -6.59 12.55 9.42
C GLY A 74 -7.09 11.40 8.53
N ARG A 75 -8.39 11.39 8.23
CA ARG A 75 -9.02 10.38 7.37
C ARG A 75 -8.46 10.37 5.95
N GLU A 76 -8.04 11.50 5.39
CA GLU A 76 -7.52 11.52 4.01
C GLU A 76 -5.99 11.68 3.96
N GLU A 77 -5.36 12.02 5.08
CA GLU A 77 -3.92 12.23 5.16
C GLU A 77 -3.14 10.94 4.85
N ASN A 78 -2.11 11.06 4.00
CA ASN A 78 -1.19 9.97 3.62
C ASN A 78 -1.85 8.71 3.04
N LEU A 79 -3.09 8.82 2.55
CA LEU A 79 -3.76 7.74 1.82
C LEU A 79 -3.47 7.75 0.32
N PRO A 80 -3.75 8.84 -0.43
CA PRO A 80 -3.31 8.99 -1.80
C PRO A 80 -1.91 9.62 -1.88
N ILE A 81 -1.15 9.25 -2.90
CA ILE A 81 0.07 9.97 -3.28
C ILE A 81 -0.34 11.09 -4.25
N PRO A 82 -0.24 12.38 -3.87
CA PRO A 82 -0.59 13.48 -4.75
C PRO A 82 0.42 13.63 -5.89
N LEU A 83 0.00 14.25 -7.00
CA LEU A 83 0.83 14.42 -8.19
C LEU A 83 2.18 15.11 -7.90
N LYS A 84 2.19 16.08 -6.97
CA LYS A 84 3.41 16.75 -6.51
C LYS A 84 4.41 15.76 -5.92
N GLU A 85 3.95 14.82 -5.09
CA GLU A 85 4.80 13.79 -4.50
C GLU A 85 5.24 12.77 -5.55
N THR A 86 4.36 12.37 -6.47
CA THR A 86 4.75 11.52 -7.60
C THR A 86 5.91 12.15 -8.39
N ALA A 87 5.82 13.45 -8.69
CA ALA A 87 6.89 14.19 -9.39
C ALA A 87 8.19 14.24 -8.57
N LEU A 88 8.08 14.55 -7.27
CA LEU A 88 9.24 14.59 -6.37
C LEU A 88 9.91 13.22 -6.25
N MET A 89 9.14 12.14 -6.12
CA MET A 89 9.65 10.76 -6.06
C MET A 89 10.38 10.39 -7.37
N LEU A 90 9.82 10.74 -8.53
CA LEU A 90 10.46 10.48 -9.83
C LEU A 90 11.79 11.23 -9.95
N VAL A 91 11.83 12.51 -9.56
CA VAL A 91 13.07 13.30 -9.59
C VAL A 91 14.09 12.78 -8.57
N ALA A 92 13.67 12.50 -7.34
CA ALA A 92 14.55 11.99 -6.29
C ALA A 92 15.14 10.61 -6.64
N ALA A 93 14.37 9.77 -7.34
CA ALA A 93 14.82 8.46 -7.80
C ALA A 93 15.48 8.48 -9.19
N LEU A 94 15.69 9.65 -9.81
CA LEU A 94 16.25 9.77 -11.16
C LEU A 94 17.56 9.00 -11.36
N PRO A 95 18.53 9.02 -10.43
CA PRO A 95 19.76 8.22 -10.55
C PRO A 95 19.52 6.69 -10.60
N LEU A 96 18.37 6.23 -10.08
CA LEU A 96 18.04 4.81 -9.99
C LEU A 96 17.37 4.29 -11.27
N TRP A 97 16.53 5.11 -11.92
CA TRP A 97 15.75 4.67 -13.09
C TRP A 97 16.22 5.26 -14.43
N ALA A 98 16.81 6.46 -14.46
CA ALA A 98 17.24 7.09 -15.71
C ALA A 98 18.23 6.27 -16.54
N PRO A 99 19.19 5.50 -15.93
CA PRO A 99 20.10 4.67 -16.70
C PRO A 99 19.42 3.61 -17.60
N ILE A 100 18.15 3.26 -17.33
CA ILE A 100 17.37 2.36 -18.19
C ILE A 100 17.27 2.94 -19.61
N PHE A 101 17.16 4.26 -19.76
CA PHE A 101 17.08 4.92 -21.07
C PHE A 101 18.37 4.84 -21.89
N TRP A 102 19.53 4.68 -21.24
CA TRP A 102 20.79 4.44 -21.93
C TRP A 102 20.88 3.02 -22.50
N VAL A 103 20.21 2.06 -21.86
CA VAL A 103 20.12 0.68 -22.34
C VAL A 103 19.04 0.53 -23.41
N SER A 104 17.87 1.14 -23.18
CA SER A 104 16.74 1.08 -24.11
C SER A 104 15.78 2.23 -23.86
N ILE A 105 15.60 3.11 -24.85
CA ILE A 105 14.56 4.16 -24.81
C ILE A 105 13.17 3.52 -24.70
N TYR A 106 12.93 2.43 -25.43
CA TYR A 106 11.68 1.68 -25.38
C TYR A 106 11.41 1.09 -23.99
N GLY A 107 12.41 0.44 -23.39
CA GLY A 107 12.32 -0.08 -22.02
C GLY A 107 12.13 1.01 -20.97
N GLY A 108 12.83 2.13 -21.11
CA GLY A 108 12.68 3.29 -20.23
C GLY A 108 11.27 3.88 -20.28
N GLY A 109 10.67 3.97 -21.47
CA GLY A 109 9.27 4.40 -21.63
C GLY A 109 8.28 3.45 -20.93
N ILE A 110 8.45 2.14 -21.10
CA ILE A 110 7.64 1.13 -20.40
C ILE A 110 7.82 1.25 -18.88
N PHE A 111 9.05 1.46 -18.41
CA PHE A 111 9.32 1.63 -16.98
C PHE A 111 8.56 2.82 -16.40
N LEU A 112 8.63 4.00 -17.03
CA LEU A 112 7.91 5.19 -16.56
C LEU A 112 6.40 4.98 -16.57
N ALA A 113 5.85 4.42 -17.65
CA ALA A 113 4.43 4.09 -17.72
C ALA A 113 4.01 3.12 -16.59
N THR A 114 4.82 2.09 -16.34
CA THR A 114 4.60 1.12 -15.26
C THR A 114 4.67 1.78 -13.88
N ALA A 115 5.65 2.65 -13.64
CA ALA A 115 5.82 3.36 -12.37
C ALA A 115 4.64 4.29 -12.06
N LEU A 116 4.16 5.03 -13.06
CA LEU A 116 2.98 5.90 -12.93
C LEU A 116 1.71 5.08 -12.68
N ALA A 117 1.52 3.98 -13.41
CA ALA A 117 0.38 3.09 -13.20
C ALA A 117 0.41 2.47 -11.78
N HIS A 118 1.57 2.01 -11.33
CA HIS A 118 1.78 1.47 -9.98
C HIS A 118 1.47 2.51 -8.90
N ASN A 119 1.96 3.74 -9.05
CA ASN A 119 1.70 4.83 -8.11
C ASN A 119 0.19 5.15 -8.00
N ARG A 120 -0.52 5.13 -9.14
CA ARG A 120 -1.97 5.32 -9.16
C ARG A 120 -2.72 4.18 -8.50
N LEU A 121 -2.34 2.94 -8.79
CA LEU A 121 -2.92 1.74 -8.18
C LEU A 121 -2.67 1.71 -6.67
N TRP A 122 -1.47 2.11 -6.23
CA TRP A 122 -1.10 2.23 -4.82
C TRP A 122 -2.09 3.16 -4.10
N SER A 123 -2.25 4.38 -4.61
CA SER A 123 -3.17 5.37 -4.04
C SER A 123 -4.63 4.91 -4.05
N MET A 124 -5.06 4.25 -5.13
CA MET A 124 -6.42 3.76 -5.28
C MET A 124 -6.72 2.62 -4.30
N PHE A 125 -5.87 1.61 -4.25
CA PHE A 125 -6.04 0.45 -3.39
C PHE A 125 -5.84 0.79 -1.92
N HIS A 126 -4.80 1.56 -1.58
CA HIS A 126 -4.52 1.99 -0.21
C HIS A 126 -5.71 2.76 0.38
N ARG A 127 -6.21 3.76 -0.35
CA ARG A 127 -7.39 4.52 0.08
C ARG A 127 -8.65 3.66 0.19
N GLN A 128 -8.89 2.75 -0.75
CA GLN A 128 -10.06 1.86 -0.70
C GLN A 128 -9.98 0.84 0.47
N MET A 129 -8.77 0.49 0.93
CA MET A 129 -8.58 -0.37 2.10
C MET A 129 -8.94 0.36 3.40
N HIS A 130 -8.54 1.63 3.52
CA HIS A 130 -8.77 2.47 4.70
C HIS A 130 -10.13 3.17 4.73
N ILE A 131 -10.68 3.51 3.57
CA ILE A 131 -12.00 4.14 3.39
C ILE A 131 -12.80 3.31 2.38
N PRO A 132 -13.43 2.19 2.82
CA PRO A 132 -14.14 1.31 1.92
C PRO A 132 -15.33 2.00 1.25
N ARG A 133 -15.33 2.05 -0.09
CA ARG A 133 -16.46 2.50 -0.91
C ARG A 133 -17.05 1.35 -1.73
N ASN A 134 -18.27 1.53 -2.24
CA ASN A 134 -18.89 0.56 -3.13
C ASN A 134 -18.31 0.66 -4.55
N VAL A 135 -17.20 -0.03 -4.80
CA VAL A 135 -16.49 -0.07 -6.09
C VAL A 135 -16.58 -1.47 -6.73
N PHE A 136 -16.55 -1.54 -8.06
CA PHE A 136 -16.75 -2.80 -8.81
C PHE A 136 -15.71 -3.89 -8.52
N TYR A 137 -14.50 -3.51 -8.09
CA TYR A 137 -13.40 -4.42 -7.78
C TYR A 137 -13.32 -4.83 -6.30
N LYS A 138 -14.22 -4.33 -5.43
CA LYS A 138 -14.16 -4.60 -3.97
C LYS A 138 -14.22 -6.08 -3.63
N ASP A 139 -14.81 -6.88 -4.51
CA ASP A 139 -15.01 -8.32 -4.34
C ASP A 139 -13.98 -9.17 -5.08
N TRP A 140 -13.05 -8.56 -5.82
CA TRP A 140 -12.02 -9.30 -6.54
C TRP A 140 -11.07 -9.99 -5.56
N ALA A 141 -10.80 -11.27 -5.81
CA ALA A 141 -9.90 -12.06 -4.97
C ALA A 141 -8.51 -11.42 -4.85
N PHE A 142 -8.02 -10.82 -5.94
CA PHE A 142 -6.74 -10.11 -5.96
C PHE A 142 -6.75 -8.87 -5.06
N PHE A 143 -7.78 -8.02 -5.14
CA PHE A 143 -7.91 -6.86 -4.26
C PHE A 143 -8.00 -7.27 -2.79
N ARG A 144 -8.84 -8.27 -2.46
CA ARG A 144 -8.96 -8.78 -1.09
C ARG A 144 -7.64 -9.34 -0.57
N PHE A 145 -6.85 -10.02 -1.42
CA PHE A 145 -5.52 -10.49 -1.06
C PHE A 145 -4.57 -9.34 -0.70
N LEU A 146 -4.54 -8.26 -1.49
CA LEU A 146 -3.75 -7.08 -1.17
C LEU A 146 -4.22 -6.42 0.13
N ALA A 147 -5.54 -6.32 0.33
CA ALA A 147 -6.13 -5.72 1.53
C ALA A 147 -5.79 -6.52 2.79
N ILE A 148 -5.80 -7.86 2.72
CA ILE A 148 -5.35 -8.74 3.81
C ILE A 148 -3.87 -8.51 4.12
N ASN A 149 -3.01 -8.41 3.09
CA ASN A 149 -1.59 -8.16 3.33
C ASN A 149 -1.35 -6.80 3.99
N HIS A 150 -2.03 -5.76 3.52
CA HIS A 150 -1.91 -4.41 4.09
C HIS A 150 -2.50 -4.33 5.51
N PHE A 151 -3.62 -4.99 5.78
CA PHE A 151 -4.15 -5.14 7.14
C PHE A 151 -3.11 -5.75 8.08
N LEU A 152 -2.45 -6.83 7.67
CA LEU A 152 -1.42 -7.48 8.48
C LEU A 152 -0.15 -6.62 8.62
N HIS A 153 0.13 -5.72 7.67
CA HIS A 153 1.18 -4.72 7.82
C HIS A 153 0.86 -3.72 8.94
N HIS A 154 -0.40 -3.29 9.08
CA HIS A 154 -0.85 -2.48 10.22
C HIS A 154 -0.74 -3.21 11.56
N GLN A 155 -0.85 -4.55 11.57
CA GLN A 155 -0.65 -5.35 12.78
C GLN A 155 0.84 -5.51 13.15
N ASP A 156 1.72 -5.68 12.15
CA ASP A 156 3.18 -5.71 12.33
C ASP A 156 3.86 -4.96 11.19
N THR A 157 4.24 -3.70 11.45
CA THR A 157 4.80 -2.77 10.46
C THR A 157 6.14 -3.22 9.88
N ARG A 158 6.73 -4.32 10.38
CA ARG A 158 7.95 -4.93 9.84
C ARG A 158 7.67 -5.94 8.71
N ARG A 159 6.39 -6.26 8.46
CA ARG A 159 5.91 -7.28 7.50
C ARG A 159 5.12 -6.64 6.36
N ASN A 160 4.91 -7.36 5.26
CA ASN A 160 4.02 -6.99 4.15
C ASN A 160 4.17 -5.53 3.64
N GLN A 161 5.37 -5.17 3.18
CA GLN A 161 5.71 -3.79 2.82
C GLN A 161 5.18 -3.38 1.44
N ASN A 162 4.84 -4.31 0.56
CA ASN A 162 4.21 -3.97 -0.72
C ASN A 162 2.70 -3.88 -0.55
N VAL A 163 2.14 -2.74 -0.96
CA VAL A 163 0.71 -2.51 -1.06
C VAL A 163 0.17 -3.01 -2.40
N VAL A 164 0.93 -2.83 -3.49
CA VAL A 164 0.54 -3.26 -4.85
C VAL A 164 1.39 -4.44 -5.31
N PHE A 165 0.78 -5.63 -5.33
CA PHE A 165 1.40 -6.92 -5.66
C PHE A 165 2.71 -7.19 -4.86
N PRO A 166 2.75 -8.23 -4.02
CA PRO A 166 3.79 -8.33 -3.01
C PRO A 166 5.03 -9.12 -3.46
N PHE A 167 5.57 -8.84 -4.66
CA PHE A 167 6.73 -9.58 -5.18
C PHE A 167 7.93 -9.49 -4.23
N ALA A 168 8.30 -8.28 -3.79
CA ALA A 168 9.44 -8.13 -2.89
C ALA A 168 9.17 -8.72 -1.50
N ASP A 169 7.93 -8.74 -1.01
CA ASP A 169 7.61 -9.45 0.23
C ASP A 169 7.80 -10.97 0.13
N PHE A 170 7.52 -11.56 -1.04
CA PHE A 170 7.86 -12.96 -1.29
C PHE A 170 9.37 -13.17 -1.36
N LEU A 171 10.07 -12.30 -2.08
CA LEU A 171 11.52 -12.35 -2.26
C LEU A 171 12.27 -12.25 -0.92
N PHE A 172 11.88 -11.28 -0.07
CA PHE A 172 12.50 -11.03 1.23
C PHE A 172 11.85 -11.78 2.39
N ARG A 173 10.83 -12.63 2.11
CA ARG A 173 10.11 -13.42 3.10
C ARG A 173 9.53 -12.60 4.26
N THR A 174 9.11 -11.38 3.97
CA THR A 174 8.50 -10.46 4.95
C THR A 174 6.99 -10.68 5.08
N ARG A 175 6.45 -11.75 4.49
CA ARG A 175 5.02 -12.05 4.60
C ARG A 175 4.60 -12.46 6.01
N ALA A 176 3.45 -11.94 6.45
CA ALA A 176 2.78 -12.36 7.68
C ALA A 176 1.65 -13.36 7.41
N LYS A 177 1.30 -14.16 8.42
CA LYS A 177 0.11 -15.01 8.43
C LYS A 177 -0.88 -14.46 9.46
N PRO A 178 -2.19 -14.44 9.17
CA PRO A 178 -3.18 -13.94 10.10
C PRO A 178 -3.32 -14.88 11.30
N THR A 179 -3.40 -14.30 12.49
CA THR A 179 -3.81 -14.96 13.73
C THR A 179 -5.32 -15.19 13.76
N ARG A 180 -5.84 -15.85 14.80
CA ARG A 180 -7.29 -16.02 14.98
C ARG A 180 -8.02 -14.69 15.20
N ALA A 181 -7.37 -13.72 15.85
CA ALA A 181 -7.94 -12.38 16.04
C ALA A 181 -8.02 -11.64 14.69
N ASP A 182 -6.93 -11.68 13.92
CA ASP A 182 -6.88 -11.11 12.57
C ASP A 182 -7.96 -11.69 11.65
N LEU A 183 -8.18 -13.00 11.69
CA LEU A 183 -9.22 -13.63 10.87
C LEU A 183 -10.63 -13.13 11.21
N ARG A 184 -10.92 -12.85 12.49
CA ARG A 184 -12.20 -12.27 12.89
C ARG A 184 -12.32 -10.84 12.34
N GLU A 185 -11.25 -10.07 12.45
CA GLU A 185 -11.26 -8.69 11.97
C GLU A 185 -11.34 -8.62 10.45
N LEU A 186 -10.66 -9.49 9.72
CA LEU A 186 -10.76 -9.60 8.26
C LEU A 186 -12.16 -10.06 7.79
N LEU A 187 -12.88 -10.85 8.59
CA LEU A 187 -14.30 -11.13 8.36
C LEU A 187 -15.15 -9.86 8.58
N ARG A 188 -14.89 -9.10 9.66
CA ARG A 188 -15.56 -7.83 9.93
C ARG A 188 -15.31 -6.83 8.80
N LEU A 189 -14.08 -6.68 8.33
CA LEU A 189 -13.70 -5.80 7.22
C LEU A 189 -14.26 -6.28 5.87
N GLY A 190 -14.67 -7.54 5.76
CA GLY A 190 -15.25 -8.10 4.54
C GLY A 190 -14.22 -8.58 3.50
N TYR A 191 -12.95 -8.64 3.86
CA TYR A 191 -11.91 -9.20 2.99
C TYR A 191 -11.89 -10.73 2.99
N ILE A 192 -12.48 -11.36 4.02
CA ILE A 192 -12.79 -12.79 4.03
C ILE A 192 -14.32 -12.94 3.92
N PRO A 193 -14.84 -13.67 2.92
CA PRO A 193 -16.28 -13.89 2.82
C PRO A 193 -16.75 -14.89 3.90
N PRO A 194 -17.94 -14.68 4.48
CA PRO A 194 -18.52 -15.63 5.43
C PRO A 194 -18.84 -16.96 4.74
N ARG A 195 -18.53 -18.08 5.39
CA ARG A 195 -18.72 -19.44 4.83
C ARG A 195 -20.16 -19.94 4.88
N SER A 196 -21.03 -19.31 5.68
CA SER A 196 -22.43 -19.69 5.84
C SER A 196 -23.31 -18.47 6.11
N GLY A 197 -24.63 -18.62 5.89
CA GLY A 197 -25.62 -17.59 6.20
C GLY A 197 -25.62 -17.18 7.67
N ALA A 198 -25.46 -18.15 8.59
CA ALA A 198 -25.39 -17.88 10.03
C ALA A 198 -24.17 -17.01 10.40
N ILE A 199 -22.99 -17.28 9.81
CA ILE A 199 -21.79 -16.45 10.02
C ILE A 199 -22.03 -15.05 9.44
N ARG A 200 -22.65 -14.94 8.27
CA ARG A 200 -22.96 -13.65 7.65
C ARG A 200 -23.83 -12.79 8.57
N ALA A 201 -24.95 -13.32 9.06
CA ALA A 201 -25.85 -12.61 9.98
C ALA A 201 -25.14 -12.15 11.26
N ARG A 202 -24.27 -13.00 11.82
CA ARG A 202 -23.48 -12.65 13.01
C ARG A 202 -22.47 -11.51 12.74
N VAL A 203 -21.79 -11.55 11.59
CA VAL A 203 -20.86 -10.48 11.19
C VAL A 203 -21.61 -9.16 10.96
N GLU A 204 -22.79 -9.20 10.36
CA GLU A 204 -23.64 -8.01 10.17
C GLU A 204 -24.09 -7.39 11.50
N GLN A 205 -24.51 -8.21 12.46
CA GLN A 205 -24.82 -7.74 13.81
C GLN A 205 -23.61 -7.11 14.49
N TRP A 206 -22.43 -7.72 14.35
CA TRP A 206 -21.19 -7.20 14.92
C TRP A 206 -20.79 -5.85 14.30
N ARG A 207 -20.87 -5.71 12.98
CA ARG A 207 -20.64 -4.43 12.29
C ARG A 207 -21.56 -3.33 12.81
N LYS A 208 -22.86 -3.61 12.90
CA LYS A 208 -23.85 -2.66 13.45
C LYS A 208 -23.52 -2.21 14.86
N ALA A 209 -23.07 -3.13 15.72
CA ALA A 209 -22.67 -2.81 17.09
C ALA A 209 -21.45 -1.87 17.14
N ILE A 210 -20.46 -2.11 16.28
CA ILE A 210 -19.28 -1.24 16.16
C ILE A 210 -19.67 0.14 15.61
N ASP A 211 -20.52 0.20 14.59
CA ASP A 211 -20.98 1.47 14.01
C ASP A 211 -21.73 2.31 15.06
N LEU A 212 -22.56 1.68 15.88
CA LEU A 212 -23.25 2.32 17.01
C LEU A 212 -22.26 2.84 18.06
N GLN A 213 -21.24 2.05 18.41
CA GLN A 213 -20.20 2.46 19.35
C GLN A 213 -19.42 3.67 18.81
N ARG A 214 -19.01 3.63 17.54
CA ARG A 214 -18.30 4.73 16.86
C ARG A 214 -19.14 6.01 16.83
N ALA A 215 -20.44 5.90 16.60
CA ALA A 215 -21.36 7.05 16.62
C ALA A 215 -21.55 7.68 18.01
N GLN A 216 -21.28 6.95 19.09
CA GLN A 216 -21.34 7.46 20.47
C GLN A 216 -20.04 8.13 20.92
N THR A 217 -18.92 7.79 20.28
CA THR A 217 -17.57 8.27 20.65
C THR A 217 -16.99 9.29 19.67
N ALA A 218 -17.64 9.50 18.53
CA ALA A 218 -17.30 10.54 17.55
C ALA A 218 -17.88 11.90 17.96
#